data_AF-A0A831TB42-F1
#
_entry.id   AF-A0A831TB42-F1
#
_cell.length_a   1.000
_cell.length_b   1.000
_cell.length_c   1.000
_cell.angle_alpha   90.00
_cell.angle_beta   90.00
_cell.angle_gamma   90.00
#
_symmetry.space_group_name_H-M   'P 1'
#
loop_
_entity.id
_entity.type
_entity.pdbx_description
1 polymer ?
#
loop_
_entity_poly.entity_id
_entity_poly.type
_entity_poly.pdbx_seq_one_letter_code
_entity_poly.pdbx_strand_id
1 'polypeptide(L)'
;MAQRAKATKSETAKTARRPGGLRIARVFTRPGQNPYETIPWTRRTSRITNPDGSVVFEMTDAEVPEPWSQVATDIVVSKYFRKAGVPQYDEQGNPILDEHGQPVLGP
;
A
#
# COMPACT_ATOMS: atom_id res chain seq x y z
N MET A 1 70.21 -33.85 -19.10
CA MET A 1 68.93 -34.23 -18.45
C MET A 1 68.77 -33.40 -17.18
N ALA A 2 68.10 -32.26 -17.25
CA ALA A 2 67.75 -31.46 -16.06
C ALA A 2 66.26 -31.15 -16.17
N GLN A 3 65.44 -31.90 -15.42
CA GLN A 3 64.00 -31.74 -15.41
C GLN A 3 63.60 -30.57 -14.52
N ARG A 4 62.81 -29.65 -15.09
CA ARG A 4 61.99 -28.67 -14.38
C ARG A 4 60.81 -29.37 -13.72
N ALA A 5 60.45 -28.97 -12.49
CA ALA A 5 59.08 -28.89 -11.95
C ALA A 5 59.15 -28.56 -10.46
N LYS A 6 58.25 -27.84 -9.79
CA LYS A 6 57.21 -26.85 -10.10
C LYS A 6 56.79 -26.38 -8.69
N ALA A 7 56.66 -25.08 -8.43
CA ALA A 7 56.15 -24.59 -7.16
C ALA A 7 54.74 -25.14 -6.91
N THR A 8 54.51 -25.70 -5.72
CA THR A 8 53.20 -26.08 -5.22
C THR A 8 52.40 -24.82 -4.92
N LYS A 9 51.50 -24.46 -5.84
CA LYS A 9 50.54 -23.38 -5.66
C LYS A 9 49.46 -23.89 -4.72
N SER A 10 49.47 -23.45 -3.47
CA SER A 10 48.37 -23.67 -2.52
C SER A 10 47.13 -22.97 -3.06
N GLU A 11 46.15 -23.76 -3.48
CA GLU A 11 44.85 -23.28 -3.95
C GLU A 11 44.01 -22.88 -2.75
N THR A 12 43.87 -21.56 -2.53
CA THR A 12 42.98 -21.00 -1.52
C THR A 12 41.54 -21.31 -1.94
N ALA A 13 40.89 -22.25 -1.24
CA ALA A 13 39.49 -22.54 -1.44
C ALA A 13 38.65 -21.28 -1.17
N LYS A 14 38.15 -20.65 -2.24
CA LYS A 14 37.12 -19.60 -2.15
C LYS A 14 35.83 -20.26 -1.69
N THR A 15 35.48 -20.10 -0.41
CA THR A 15 34.16 -20.43 0.12
C THR A 15 33.10 -19.63 -0.65
N ALA A 16 32.35 -20.30 -1.53
CA ALA A 16 31.24 -19.71 -2.25
C ALA A 16 30.13 -19.31 -1.25
N ARG A 17 29.80 -18.02 -1.20
CA ARG A 17 28.71 -17.49 -0.38
C ARG A 17 27.39 -18.03 -0.94
N ARG A 18 26.65 -18.80 -0.15
CA ARG A 18 25.35 -19.37 -0.56
C ARG A 18 24.39 -18.23 -0.95
N PRO A 19 23.71 -18.28 -2.10
CA PRO A 19 22.86 -17.19 -2.61
C PRO A 19 21.47 -17.23 -1.96
N GLY A 20 21.40 -17.39 -0.64
CA GLY A 20 20.14 -17.47 0.09
C GLY A 20 19.85 -16.15 0.79
N GLY A 21 19.08 -15.27 0.15
CA GLY A 21 18.50 -14.10 0.82
C GLY A 21 17.40 -14.48 1.82
N LEU A 22 16.89 -13.50 2.57
CA LEU A 22 15.78 -13.69 3.50
C LEU A 22 14.57 -14.27 2.77
N ARG A 23 14.08 -15.42 3.22
CA ARG A 23 12.84 -16.04 2.72
C ARG A 23 11.70 -15.68 3.67
N ILE A 24 10.75 -14.88 3.20
CA ILE A 24 9.53 -14.56 3.94
C ILE A 24 8.41 -15.46 3.43
N ALA A 25 7.86 -16.30 4.31
CA ALA A 25 6.71 -17.13 3.98
C ALA A 25 5.44 -16.26 3.89
N ARG A 26 4.56 -16.57 2.94
CA ARG A 26 3.24 -15.95 2.86
C ARG A 26 2.34 -16.58 3.91
N VAL A 27 1.56 -15.77 4.62
CA VAL A 27 0.58 -16.22 5.63
C VAL A 27 -0.85 -15.95 5.15
N PHE A 28 -1.15 -14.71 4.77
CA PHE A 28 -2.49 -14.27 4.37
C PHE A 28 -2.64 -13.96 2.87
N THR A 29 -1.63 -14.27 2.06
CA THR A 29 -1.63 -13.97 0.61
C THR A 29 -1.33 -15.20 -0.21
N ARG A 30 -1.83 -15.22 -1.45
CA ARG A 30 -1.58 -16.28 -2.43
C ARG A 30 -0.69 -15.75 -3.57
N PRO A 31 0.19 -16.59 -4.14
CA PRO A 31 0.96 -16.20 -5.32
C PRO A 31 0.03 -15.91 -6.49
N GLY A 32 0.29 -14.81 -7.22
CA GLY A 32 -0.50 -14.42 -8.40
C GLY A 32 -1.86 -13.79 -8.11
N GLN A 33 -2.22 -13.55 -6.85
CA GLN A 33 -3.48 -12.92 -6.47
C GLN A 33 -3.24 -11.57 -5.79
N ASN A 34 -4.01 -10.55 -6.16
CA ASN A 34 -4.01 -9.27 -5.46
C ASN A 34 -4.68 -9.44 -4.08
N PRO A 35 -4.01 -9.10 -2.97
CA PRO A 35 -4.60 -9.23 -1.64
C PRO A 35 -5.85 -8.38 -1.42
N TYR A 36 -6.05 -7.27 -2.15
CA TYR A 36 -7.26 -6.46 -1.98
C TYR A 36 -8.51 -7.11 -2.58
N GLU A 37 -8.36 -7.99 -3.57
CA GLU A 37 -9.45 -8.75 -4.16
C GLU A 37 -9.95 -9.89 -3.24
N THR A 38 -9.22 -10.21 -2.16
CA THR A 38 -9.62 -11.25 -1.21
C THR A 38 -10.52 -10.75 -0.09
N ILE A 39 -10.73 -9.42 -0.02
CA ILE A 39 -11.51 -8.75 1.01
C ILE A 39 -12.78 -8.18 0.34
N PRO A 40 -13.97 -8.40 0.90
CA PRO A 40 -15.16 -7.71 0.44
C PRO A 40 -15.14 -6.25 0.90
N TRP A 41 -15.50 -5.35 -0.02
CA TRP A 41 -15.49 -3.90 0.19
C TRP A 41 -16.90 -3.34 0.15
N THR A 42 -17.11 -2.26 0.90
CA THR A 42 -18.37 -1.53 0.94
C THR A 42 -18.09 -0.04 1.04
N ARG A 43 -19.02 0.78 0.54
CA ARG A 43 -18.95 2.25 0.66
C ARG A 43 -19.79 2.68 1.86
N ARG A 44 -19.21 3.51 2.73
CA ARG A 44 -19.90 4.06 3.90
C ARG A 44 -19.66 5.55 4.04
N THR A 45 -20.65 6.23 4.61
CA THR A 45 -20.51 7.62 5.03
C THR A 45 -19.98 7.67 6.45
N SER A 46 -18.92 8.43 6.70
CA SER A 46 -18.50 8.81 8.03
C SER A 46 -19.01 10.21 8.32
N ARG A 47 -19.82 10.36 9.36
CA ARG A 47 -20.38 11.66 9.78
C ARG A 47 -20.24 11.79 11.29
N ILE A 48 -19.57 12.85 11.71
CA ILE A 48 -19.40 13.22 13.13
C ILE A 48 -20.22 14.50 13.36
N THR A 49 -21.15 14.45 14.30
CA THR A 49 -22.05 15.57 14.64
C THR A 49 -21.91 16.00 16.08
N ASN A 50 -22.16 17.28 16.34
CA ASN A 50 -22.36 17.82 17.67
C ASN A 50 -23.72 17.39 18.25
N PRO A 51 -23.94 17.54 19.58
CA PRO A 51 -25.23 17.24 20.20
C PRO A 51 -26.40 18.09 19.69
N ASP A 52 -26.11 19.28 19.16
CA ASP A 52 -27.11 20.16 18.52
C ASP A 52 -27.46 19.73 17.08
N GLY A 53 -26.83 18.66 16.57
CA GLY A 53 -27.04 18.13 15.22
C GLY A 53 -26.16 18.75 14.14
N SER A 54 -25.34 19.76 14.46
CA SER A 54 -24.41 20.35 13.48
C SER A 54 -23.29 19.36 13.10
N VAL A 55 -22.88 19.38 11.82
CA VAL A 55 -21.85 18.47 11.29
C VAL A 55 -20.46 19.03 11.56
N VAL A 56 -19.63 18.25 12.26
CA VAL A 56 -18.22 18.57 12.51
C VAL A 56 -17.33 18.04 11.38
N PHE A 57 -17.68 16.86 10.86
CA PHE A 57 -16.95 16.21 9.78
C PHE A 57 -17.89 15.30 9.02
N GLU A 58 -17.80 15.31 7.69
CA GLU A 58 -18.51 14.36 6.84
C GLU A 58 -17.65 13.96 5.65
N MET A 59 -17.59 12.66 5.40
CA MET A 59 -17.03 12.10 4.19
C MET A 59 -17.93 10.98 3.70
N THR A 60 -18.46 11.14 2.49
CA THR A 60 -19.26 10.12 1.81
C THR A 60 -18.37 9.16 1.04
N ASP A 61 -18.94 8.00 0.72
CA ASP A 61 -18.35 7.02 -0.22
C ASP A 61 -16.96 6.51 0.17
N ALA A 62 -16.66 6.47 1.48
CA ALA A 62 -15.44 5.86 1.98
C ALA A 62 -15.50 4.35 1.72
N GLU A 63 -14.62 3.87 0.85
CA GLU A 63 -14.48 2.44 0.59
C GLU A 63 -13.68 1.79 1.72
N VAL A 64 -14.32 0.86 2.42
CA VAL A 64 -13.78 0.18 3.60
C VAL A 64 -14.10 -1.32 3.53
N PRO A 65 -13.34 -2.17 4.24
CA PRO A 65 -13.72 -3.58 4.38
C PRO A 65 -15.11 -3.73 4.97
N GLU A 66 -15.95 -4.54 4.33
CA GLU A 66 -17.29 -4.87 4.80
C GLU A 66 -17.39 -5.29 6.28
N PRO A 67 -16.47 -6.12 6.83
CA PRO A 67 -16.58 -6.58 8.22
C PRO A 67 -16.28 -5.51 9.27
N TRP A 68 -15.83 -4.31 8.90
CA TRP A 68 -15.64 -3.22 9.87
C TRP A 68 -16.97 -2.77 10.44
N SER A 69 -16.98 -2.30 11.70
CA SER A 69 -18.12 -1.60 12.27
C SER A 69 -18.17 -0.14 11.78
N GLN A 70 -19.31 0.53 11.91
CA GLN A 70 -19.40 1.97 11.62
C GLN A 70 -18.39 2.77 12.44
N VAL A 71 -18.23 2.44 13.74
CA VAL A 71 -17.26 3.10 14.62
C VAL A 71 -15.82 2.91 14.12
N ALA A 72 -15.46 1.73 13.61
CA ALA A 72 -14.14 1.50 13.03
C ALA A 72 -13.93 2.35 11.77
N THR A 73 -14.95 2.44 10.89
CA THR A 73 -14.95 3.34 9.74
C THR A 73 -14.74 4.80 10.18
N ASP A 74 -15.49 5.27 11.18
CA ASP A 74 -15.42 6.66 11.64
C ASP A 74 -14.06 7.02 12.25
N ILE A 75 -13.46 6.11 13.03
CA ILE A 75 -12.13 6.31 13.60
C ILE A 75 -11.09 6.41 12.48
N VAL A 76 -11.10 5.49 11.51
CA VAL A 76 -10.09 5.48 10.45
C VAL A 76 -10.22 6.71 9.55
N VAL A 77 -11.44 7.04 9.13
CA VAL A 77 -11.68 8.17 8.22
C VAL A 77 -11.31 9.49 8.92
N SER A 78 -11.75 9.72 10.16
CA SER A 78 -11.45 10.97 10.88
C SER A 78 -9.96 11.17 11.20
N LYS A 79 -9.17 10.10 11.28
CA LYS A 79 -7.74 10.17 11.63
C LYS A 79 -6.83 10.18 10.42
N TYR A 80 -7.09 9.31 9.44
CA TYR A 80 -6.13 8.97 8.39
C TYR A 80 -6.55 9.42 6.99
N PHE A 81 -7.84 9.66 6.74
CA PHE A 81 -8.28 10.05 5.41
C PHE A 81 -8.13 11.56 5.26
N ARG A 82 -6.93 11.98 4.85
CA ARG A 82 -6.58 13.35 4.50
C ARG A 82 -6.66 13.51 2.99
N LYS A 83 -7.38 14.53 2.52
CA LYS A 83 -7.59 14.79 1.09
C LYS A 83 -6.78 15.98 0.57
N ALA A 84 -6.34 16.89 1.44
CA ALA A 84 -5.40 17.95 1.10
C ALA A 84 -4.17 17.43 0.34
N GLY A 85 -3.98 17.93 -0.88
CA GLY A 85 -2.85 17.55 -1.74
C GLY A 85 -3.05 16.27 -2.55
N VAL A 86 -4.18 15.57 -2.41
CA VAL A 86 -4.48 14.34 -3.16
C VAL A 86 -5.23 14.71 -4.45
N PRO A 87 -4.71 14.38 -5.65
CA PRO A 87 -5.42 14.61 -6.90
C PRO A 87 -6.74 13.87 -6.96
N GLN A 88 -7.77 14.52 -7.49
CA GLN A 88 -9.07 13.91 -7.73
C GLN A 88 -9.13 13.27 -9.12
N TYR A 89 -9.87 12.18 -9.22
CA TYR A 89 -10.04 11.41 -10.45
C TYR A 89 -11.53 11.24 -10.75
N ASP A 90 -11.87 11.18 -12.04
CA ASP A 90 -13.20 10.80 -12.49
C ASP A 90 -13.43 9.28 -12.36
N GLU A 91 -14.65 8.82 -12.70
CA GLU A 91 -15.01 7.40 -12.65
C GLU A 91 -14.18 6.52 -13.60
N GLN A 92 -13.50 7.12 -14.59
CA GLN A 92 -12.66 6.43 -15.56
C GLN A 92 -11.18 6.43 -15.13
N GLY A 93 -10.85 7.08 -14.01
CA GLY A 93 -9.49 7.18 -13.48
C GLY A 93 -8.65 8.28 -14.12
N ASN A 94 -9.26 9.23 -14.84
CA ASN A 94 -8.56 10.40 -15.37
C ASN A 94 -8.50 11.50 -14.30
N PRO A 95 -7.37 12.22 -14.16
CA PRO A 95 -7.29 13.37 -13.26
C PRO A 95 -8.32 14.44 -13.62
N ILE A 96 -9.05 14.93 -12.63
CA ILE A 96 -9.91 16.10 -12.79
C ILE A 96 -8.99 17.33 -12.83
N LEU A 97 -9.14 18.17 -13.85
CA LEU A 97 -8.32 19.36 -14.05
C LEU A 97 -9.12 20.64 -13.79
N ASP A 98 -8.46 21.68 -13.29
CA ASP A 98 -9.00 23.03 -13.15
C ASP A 98 -8.90 23.83 -14.47
N GLU A 99 -9.35 25.09 -14.45
CA GLU A 99 -9.33 26.00 -15.61
C GLU A 99 -7.92 26.27 -16.16
N HIS A 100 -6.87 25.99 -15.38
CA HIS A 100 -5.47 26.16 -15.75
C HIS A 100 -4.79 24.84 -16.14
N GLY A 101 -5.56 23.75 -16.22
CA GLY A 101 -5.07 22.41 -16.56
C GLY A 101 -4.27 21.74 -15.44
N GLN A 102 -4.35 22.23 -14.20
CA GLN A 102 -3.74 21.58 -13.03
C GLN A 102 -4.72 20.60 -12.38
N PRO A 103 -4.23 19.50 -11.75
CA PRO A 103 -5.10 18.58 -11.06
C PRO A 103 -5.84 19.24 -9.89
N VAL A 104 -7.16 19.08 -9.85
CA VAL A 104 -7.97 19.46 -8.70
C VAL A 104 -7.58 18.57 -7.53
N LEU A 105 -7.23 19.20 -6.41
CA LEU A 105 -6.82 18.51 -5.19
C LEU A 105 -8.01 18.33 -4.24
N GLY A 106 -7.92 17.36 -3.35
CA GLY A 106 -8.91 17.14 -2.31
C GLY A 106 -8.90 18.21 -1.21
N PRO A 107 -10.01 18.36 -0.47
CA PRO A 107 -10.17 19.36 0.59
C PRO A 107 -9.35 19.09 1.86
#